data_AF-A0A4P7IF49-F1
#
_entry.id   AF-A0A4P7IF49-F1
#
_cell.length_a   1.000
_cell.length_b   1.000
_cell.length_c   1.000
_cell.angle_alpha   90.00
_cell.angle_beta   90.00
_cell.angle_gamma   90.00
#
_symmetry.space_group_name_H-M   'P 1'
#
loop_
_entity.id
_entity.type
_entity.pdbx_description
1 polymer ?
#
loop_
_entity_poly.entity_id
_entity_poly.type
_entity_poly.pdbx_seq_one_letter_code
_entity_poly.pdbx_strand_id
1 'polypeptide(L)' 'MGHHLGAVTFHPDLADPFTGLAIEANSWAHHASKADHDEDCVRYNALVVAGWTVLRFTWEQVMFSPSEVVATVRAALAL' A
#
# COMPACT_ATOMS: atom_id res chain seq x y z
N MET A 1 33.77 1.93 -8.77
CA MET A 1 32.63 1.39 -9.53
C MET A 1 31.40 2.08 -9.00
N GLY A 2 30.79 2.98 -9.78
CA GLY A 2 29.73 3.86 -9.30
C GLY A 2 28.45 3.09 -9.06
N HIS A 3 27.93 3.12 -7.84
CA HIS A 3 26.55 2.72 -7.58
C HIS A 3 25.66 3.89 -7.96
N HIS A 4 25.06 3.82 -9.15
CA HIS A 4 23.82 4.54 -9.39
C HIS A 4 22.74 3.87 -8.52
N LEU A 5 22.56 4.37 -7.29
CA LEU A 5 21.35 4.10 -6.53
C LEU A 5 20.26 4.96 -7.19
N GLY A 6 19.64 4.42 -8.24
CA GLY A 6 18.43 5.02 -8.78
C GLY A 6 17.40 5.06 -7.67
N ALA A 7 16.94 6.25 -7.30
CA ALA A 7 15.79 6.37 -6.42
C ALA A 7 14.61 5.70 -7.13
N VAL A 8 14.00 4.71 -6.48
CA VAL A 8 12.76 4.09 -6.96
C VAL A 8 11.60 4.88 -6.38
N THR A 9 10.64 5.24 -7.22
CA THR A 9 9.38 5.87 -6.81
C THR A 9 8.27 4.84 -6.90
N PHE A 10 7.52 4.67 -5.80
CA PHE A 10 6.31 3.86 -5.76
C PHE A 10 5.06 4.75 -5.73
N HIS A 11 3.97 4.27 -6.31
CA HIS A 11 2.69 4.98 -6.40
C HIS A 11 1.57 4.13 -5.77
N PRO A 12 1.41 4.14 -4.44
CA PRO A 12 0.20 3.60 -3.82
C PRO A 12 -1.03 4.41 -4.23
N ASP A 13 -2.22 3.83 -4.11
CA ASP A 13 -3.47 4.51 -4.46
C ASP A 13 -3.65 5.81 -3.66
N LEU A 14 -3.28 5.78 -2.38
CA LEU A 14 -3.20 6.96 -1.51
C LEU A 14 -1.93 6.90 -0.66
N ALA A 15 -1.28 8.06 -0.51
CA ALA A 15 -0.13 8.22 0.38
C ALA A 15 -0.26 9.50 1.21
N ASP A 16 0.01 9.40 2.50
CA ASP A 16 0.25 10.54 3.39
C ASP A 16 1.71 10.53 3.85
N PRO A 17 2.61 11.31 3.22
CA PRO A 17 4.02 11.35 3.57
C PRO A 17 4.29 11.99 4.94
N PHE A 18 3.33 12.72 5.53
CA PHE A 18 3.53 13.33 6.84
C PHE A 18 3.41 12.31 7.97
N THR A 19 2.60 11.28 7.78
CA THR A 19 2.37 10.20 8.75
C THR A 19 3.04 8.89 8.35
N GLY A 20 3.59 8.80 7.13
CA GLY A 20 4.19 7.57 6.60
C GLY A 20 3.14 6.50 6.32
N LEU A 21 1.91 6.89 5.99
CA LEU A 21 0.80 5.97 5.71
C LEU A 21 0.60 5.81 4.19
N ALA A 22 0.58 4.58 3.71
CA ALA A 22 0.16 4.22 2.35
C ALA A 22 -1.08 3.31 2.39
N ILE A 23 -1.99 3.48 1.45
CA ILE A 23 -3.22 2.67 1.32
C ILE A 23 -3.32 2.11 -0.10
N GLU A 24 -3.62 0.82 -0.20
CA GLU A 24 -3.90 0.11 -1.46
C GLU A 24 -5.31 -0.49 -1.43
N ALA A 25 -6.09 -0.26 -2.48
CA ALA A 25 -7.40 -0.84 -2.70
C ALA A 25 -7.29 -2.04 -3.66
N ASN A 26 -7.17 -3.25 -3.11
CA ASN A 26 -7.03 -4.46 -3.91
C ASN A 26 -8.39 -4.96 -4.40
N SER A 27 -8.52 -5.15 -5.71
CA SER A 27 -9.61 -5.91 -6.31
C SER A 27 -9.09 -7.18 -6.96
N TRP A 28 -9.70 -8.33 -6.65
CA TRP A 28 -9.43 -9.60 -7.32
C TRP A 28 -9.79 -9.57 -8.82
N ALA A 29 -10.69 -8.66 -9.22
CA ALA A 29 -11.19 -8.60 -10.60
C ALA A 29 -10.21 -7.97 -11.60
N HIS A 30 -9.17 -7.26 -11.12
CA HIS A 30 -8.28 -6.45 -11.98
C HIS A 30 -6.78 -6.77 -11.84
N HIS A 31 -6.36 -7.64 -10.92
CA HIS A 31 -4.94 -8.00 -10.69
C HIS A 31 -4.71 -9.51 -10.83
N ALA A 32 -4.94 -10.05 -12.02
CA ALA A 32 -5.00 -11.50 -12.22
C ALA A 32 -3.71 -12.14 -12.74
N SER A 33 -2.63 -11.38 -13.02
CA SER A 33 -1.37 -11.98 -13.48
C SER A 33 -0.38 -12.22 -12.33
N LYS A 34 0.43 -13.27 -12.47
CA LYS A 34 1.52 -13.55 -11.53
C LYS A 34 2.53 -12.40 -11.45
N ALA A 35 2.78 -11.72 -12.58
CA ALA A 35 3.72 -10.61 -12.63
C ALA A 35 3.24 -9.42 -11.80
N ASP A 36 1.95 -9.06 -11.91
CA ASP A 36 1.34 -7.98 -11.12
C ASP A 36 1.41 -8.29 -9.62
N HIS A 37 1.16 -9.56 -9.25
CA HIS A 37 1.28 -10.00 -7.87
C HIS A 37 2.71 -9.92 -7.33
N ASP A 38 3.70 -10.36 -8.11
CA ASP A 38 5.10 -10.30 -7.73
C ASP A 38 5.57 -8.84 -7.57
N GLU A 39 5.12 -7.92 -8.45
CA GLU A 39 5.41 -6.49 -8.35
C GLU A 39 4.75 -5.84 -7.12
N ASP A 40 3.50 -6.19 -6.82
CA ASP A 40 2.80 -5.76 -5.60
C ASP A 40 3.56 -6.18 -4.34
N CYS A 41 4.08 -7.41 -4.30
CA CYS A 41 4.90 -7.89 -3.19
C CYS A 41 6.21 -7.09 -3.05
N VAL A 42 6.88 -6.77 -4.16
CA VAL A 42 8.11 -5.96 -4.15
C VAL A 42 7.82 -4.55 -3.62
N ARG A 43 6.77 -3.90 -4.13
CA ARG A 43 6.34 -2.56 -3.71
C ARG A 43 5.97 -2.51 -2.23
N TYR A 44 5.15 -3.47 -1.77
CA TYR A 44 4.77 -3.58 -0.37
C TYR A 44 5.99 -3.70 0.55
N ASN A 45 6.89 -4.63 0.25
CA ASN A 45 8.08 -4.83 1.06
C ASN A 45 8.99 -3.60 1.08
N ALA A 46 9.15 -2.92 -0.06
CA ALA A 46 9.96 -1.72 -0.14
C ALA A 46 9.39 -0.58 0.72
N LEU A 47 8.07 -0.37 0.72
CA LEU A 47 7.41 0.62 1.58
C LEU A 47 7.58 0.28 3.07
N VAL A 48 7.37 -0.99 3.45
CA VAL A 48 7.56 -1.45 4.84
C VAL A 48 9.01 -1.25 5.30
N VAL A 49 9.99 -1.64 4.49
CA VAL A 49 11.42 -1.44 4.81
C VAL A 49 11.78 0.04 4.90
N ALA A 50 11.12 0.90 4.12
CA ALA A 50 11.28 2.35 4.20
C ALA A 50 10.56 2.99 5.41
N GLY A 51 9.94 2.19 6.29
CA GLY A 51 9.29 2.66 7.52
C GLY A 51 7.84 3.11 7.34
N TRP A 52 7.21 2.81 6.21
CA TRP A 52 5.81 3.14 5.98
C TRP A 52 4.88 2.11 6.63
N THR A 53 3.78 2.59 7.19
CA THR A 53 2.62 1.76 7.48
C THR A 53 1.82 1.59 6.20
N VAL A 54 1.62 0.34 5.76
CA VAL A 54 0.87 0.05 4.52
C VAL A 54 -0.42 -0.70 4.86
N LEU A 55 -1.56 -0.06 4.61
CA LEU A 55 -2.89 -0.67 4.76
C LEU A 55 -3.41 -1.16 3.41
N ARG A 56 -4.01 -2.34 3.40
CA ARG A 56 -4.55 -2.97 2.20
C ARG A 56 -6.00 -3.33 2.45
N PHE A 57 -6.90 -2.79 1.64
CA PHE A 57 -8.34 -3.06 1.73
C PHE A 57 -8.82 -3.77 0.48
N THR A 58 -9.72 -4.74 0.63
CA THR A 58 -10.40 -5.33 -0.52
C THR A 58 -11.49 -4.40 -1.04
N TRP A 59 -11.86 -4.55 -2.31
CA TRP A 59 -13.03 -3.85 -2.87
C TRP A 59 -14.29 -4.04 -2.00
N GLU A 60 -14.54 -5.25 -1.52
CA GLU A 60 -15.69 -5.55 -0.65
C GLU A 60 -15.64 -4.76 0.66
N GLN A 61 -14.47 -4.66 1.31
CA GLN A 61 -14.31 -3.86 2.52
C GLN A 61 -14.58 -2.38 2.27
N VAL A 62 -14.05 -1.85 1.16
CA VAL A 62 -14.25 -0.44 0.79
C VAL A 62 -15.72 -0.15 0.49
N MET A 63 -16.40 -1.05 -0.22
CA MET A 63 -17.78 -0.84 -0.66
C MET A 63 -18.84 -1.17 0.39
N PHE A 64 -18.58 -2.15 1.27
CA PHE A 64 -19.60 -2.70 2.17
C PHE A 64 -19.25 -2.59 3.65
N SER A 65 -17.99 -2.31 4.01
CA SER A 65 -17.54 -2.13 5.40
C SER A 65 -16.76 -0.82 5.62
N PRO A 66 -17.24 0.35 5.15
CA PRO A 66 -16.48 1.60 5.21
C PRO A 66 -16.16 2.04 6.65
N SER A 67 -16.99 1.69 7.64
CA SER A 67 -16.71 1.97 9.05
C SER A 67 -15.47 1.23 9.56
N GLU A 68 -15.24 -0.01 9.12
CA GLU A 68 -14.06 -0.80 9.50
C GLU A 68 -12.79 -0.27 8.82
N VAL A 69 -12.90 0.18 7.57
CA VAL A 69 -11.83 0.87 6.84
C VAL A 69 -11.40 2.12 7.61
N VAL A 70 -12.36 2.99 7.95
CA VAL A 70 -12.08 4.22 8.71
C VAL A 70 -11.48 3.92 10.09
N ALA A 71 -12.01 2.92 10.80
CA ALA A 71 -11.47 2.53 12.10
C ALA A 71 -10.00 2.07 12.00
N THR A 72 -9.69 1.28 10.98
CA THR A 72 -8.33 0.79 10.72
C THR A 72 -7.38 1.93 10.37
N VAL A 73 -7.80 2.86 9.50
CA VAL A 73 -7.02 4.05 9.15
C VAL A 73 -6.75 4.91 10.39
N ARG A 74 -7.77 5.14 11.24
CA ARG A 74 -7.59 5.89 12.49
C ARG A 74 -6.64 5.21 13.47
N ALA A 75 -6.69 3.88 13.56
CA ALA A 75 -5.77 3.13 14.40
C ALA A 75 -4.32 3.26 13.89
N ALA A 76 -4.11 3.20 12.58
CA ALA A 76 -2.78 3.38 11.98
C ALA A 76 -2.23 4.79 12.20
N LEU A 77 -3.07 5.82 12.11
CA LEU A 77 -2.68 7.22 12.39
C LEU A 77 -2.37 7.51 13.87
N ALA A 78 -2.59 6.55 14.76
CA ALA A 78 -2.30 6.66 16.19
C ALA A 78 -1.03 5.89 16.61
N LEU A 79 -0.28 5.31 15.66
CA LEU A 79 1.05 4.71 15.86
C LEU A 79 2.12 5.79 16.02
#